data_AF-A0A7S2KXG4-F1
#
_entry.id   AF-A0A7S2KXG4-F1
#
_cell.length_a   1.000
_cell.length_b   1.000
_cell.length_c   1.000
_cell.angle_alpha   90.00
_cell.angle_beta   90.00
_cell.angle_gamma   90.00
#
_symmetry.space_group_name_H-M   'P 1'
#
loop_
_entity.id
_entity.type
_entity.pdbx_description
1 polymer ?
#
loop_
_entity_poly.entity_id
_entity_poly.type
_entity_poly.pdbx_seq_one_letter_code
_entity_poly.pdbx_strand_id
1 'polypeptide(L)'
;EGVAAFVASQGTLSYQLEHFVDSHDLLGRSVCSMGSSGSKYISSHEDSDSAQTHEGVTVVDAGTWVSEPALWVEWTHTGRLESVGETRIFVIDAERMFKALLHPGLRAVATQYAGEFHKRVVTAKPPLASYPSDIEVPHADFCGIVCCMAHPWRVQIGMHAFRKLAAAGGFGTGIAAHMKSRLKHEILTGRSVLVVSG
;
A
#
# COMPACT_ATOMS: atom_id res chain seq x y z
N GLU A 1 -16.08 0.68 6.22
CA GLU A 1 -15.75 -0.49 5.39
C GLU A 1 -14.65 -0.05 4.43
N GLY A 2 -13.51 -0.74 4.40
CA GLY A 2 -12.37 -0.32 3.57
C GLY A 2 -12.52 -0.83 2.14
N VAL A 3 -12.54 0.10 1.17
CA VAL A 3 -12.61 -0.21 -0.26
C VAL A 3 -11.44 0.49 -0.96
N ALA A 4 -10.72 -0.25 -1.81
CA ALA A 4 -9.73 0.33 -2.69
C ALA A 4 -10.11 0.09 -4.15
N ALA A 5 -9.66 0.98 -5.03
CA ALA A 5 -9.89 0.89 -6.46
C ALA A 5 -8.56 0.86 -7.23
N PHE A 6 -8.56 0.20 -8.38
CA PHE A 6 -7.45 0.18 -9.32
C PHE A 6 -7.97 0.60 -10.70
N VAL A 7 -7.34 1.58 -11.32
CA VAL A 7 -7.78 2.15 -12.60
C VAL A 7 -7.31 1.28 -13.75
N ALA A 8 -8.24 0.69 -14.50
CA ALA A 8 -7.96 -0.40 -15.45
C ALA A 8 -7.69 0.06 -16.89
N SER A 9 -8.23 1.19 -17.32
CA SER A 9 -8.22 1.65 -18.72
C SER A 9 -7.97 3.14 -18.83
N GLN A 10 -7.67 3.61 -20.05
CA GLN A 10 -7.36 5.01 -20.39
C GLN A 10 -8.57 5.98 -20.29
N GLY A 11 -9.25 5.99 -19.15
CA GLY A 11 -10.16 7.06 -18.76
C GLY A 11 -9.44 8.01 -17.81
N THR A 12 -9.73 9.31 -17.92
CA THR A 12 -9.21 10.31 -16.99
C THR A 12 -10.10 10.34 -15.75
N LEU A 13 -9.54 10.03 -14.59
CA LEU A 13 -10.20 10.29 -13.31
C LEU A 13 -9.64 11.58 -12.73
N SER A 14 -10.52 12.41 -12.18
CA SER A 14 -10.15 13.57 -11.37
C SER A 14 -10.37 13.23 -9.91
N TYR A 15 -9.34 13.40 -9.10
CA TYR A 15 -9.44 13.27 -7.66
C TYR A 15 -9.34 14.65 -7.01
N GLN A 16 -10.33 14.97 -6.17
CA GLN A 16 -10.38 16.20 -5.39
C GLN A 16 -10.01 15.88 -3.95
N LEU A 17 -8.93 16.48 -3.44
CA LEU A 17 -8.52 16.27 -2.06
C LEU A 17 -9.51 16.99 -1.12
N GLU A 18 -10.15 16.26 -0.22
CA GLU A 18 -10.98 16.81 0.85
C GLU A 18 -10.16 16.89 2.15
N HIS A 19 -10.51 17.83 3.02
CA HIS A 19 -9.74 18.14 4.22
C HIS A 19 -9.40 16.91 5.07
N PHE A 20 -8.10 16.67 5.26
CA PHE A 20 -7.61 15.79 6.32
C PHE A 20 -7.66 16.56 7.64
N VAL A 21 -8.64 16.24 8.49
CA VAL A 21 -8.74 16.79 9.85
C VAL A 21 -7.81 16.00 10.77
N ASP A 22 -7.10 16.74 11.62
CA ASP A 22 -5.88 16.33 12.34
C ASP A 22 -5.93 14.95 13.03
N SER A 23 -4.82 14.22 12.89
CA SER A 23 -4.64 12.80 13.20
C SER A 23 -4.24 12.55 14.67
N HIS A 24 -4.95 13.18 15.62
CA HIS A 24 -4.75 12.88 17.04
C HIS A 24 -5.32 11.51 17.47
N ASP A 25 -6.20 10.89 16.66
CA ASP A 25 -6.83 9.60 16.98
C ASP A 25 -6.08 8.34 16.50
N LEU A 26 -5.14 8.46 15.55
CA LEU A 26 -4.47 7.27 14.98
C LEU A 26 -3.41 6.64 15.90
N LEU A 27 -2.96 7.34 16.94
CA LEU A 27 -1.98 6.80 17.91
C LEU A 27 -2.64 6.10 19.12
N GLY A 28 -3.97 6.17 19.26
CA GLY A 28 -4.69 5.68 20.44
C GLY A 28 -5.19 4.22 20.38
N ARG A 29 -5.14 3.55 19.22
CA ARG A 29 -5.69 2.19 19.04
C ARG A 29 -4.63 1.16 18.67
N SER A 30 -3.66 0.97 19.56
CA SER A 30 -2.89 -0.27 19.56
C SER A 30 -3.80 -1.41 20.02
N VAL A 31 -4.29 -2.22 19.08
CA VAL A 31 -5.08 -3.43 19.38
C VAL A 31 -4.19 -4.47 20.05
N CYS A 32 -4.23 -4.47 21.39
CA CYS A 32 -3.96 -5.61 22.27
C CYS A 32 -4.54 -5.29 23.67
N SER A 33 -5.82 -5.60 23.90
CA SER A 33 -6.34 -6.26 25.12
C SER A 33 -7.87 -6.23 25.17
N MET A 34 -8.45 -7.37 25.51
CA MET A 34 -9.81 -7.48 26.07
C MET A 34 -9.84 -6.81 27.46
N GLY A 35 -10.89 -6.05 27.78
CA GLY A 35 -11.21 -5.66 29.16
C GLY A 35 -11.59 -4.19 29.41
N SER A 36 -12.91 -3.97 29.49
CA SER A 36 -13.68 -3.07 30.39
C SER A 36 -13.32 -1.58 30.58
N SER A 37 -14.35 -0.76 30.32
CA SER A 37 -14.79 0.47 31.02
C SER A 37 -13.94 1.75 31.03
N GLY A 38 -14.43 2.72 30.25
CA GLY A 38 -14.76 4.05 30.75
C GLY A 38 -13.72 5.15 30.52
N SER A 39 -14.00 6.08 29.60
CA SER A 39 -13.53 7.47 29.68
C SER A 39 -14.39 8.40 28.81
N LYS A 40 -14.80 9.52 29.39
CA LYS A 40 -15.47 10.65 28.73
C LYS A 40 -14.40 11.71 28.49
N TYR A 41 -14.22 12.16 27.26
CA TYR A 41 -13.38 13.32 26.95
C TYR A 41 -14.25 14.43 26.36
N ILE A 42 -14.18 15.61 26.97
CA ILE A 42 -14.69 16.86 26.41
C ILE A 42 -13.46 17.65 26.02
N SER A 43 -13.34 18.00 24.75
CA SER A 43 -12.35 18.96 24.26
C SER A 43 -13.10 20.06 23.54
N SER A 44 -13.04 21.26 24.10
CA SER A 44 -13.50 22.50 23.49
C SER A 44 -12.30 23.44 23.43
N HIS A 45 -11.70 23.57 22.26
CA HIS A 45 -10.87 24.72 21.93
C HIS A 45 -11.09 25.06 20.45
N GLU A 46 -11.95 26.05 20.23
CA GLU A 46 -12.09 26.76 18.96
C GLU A 46 -11.00 27.83 18.95
N ASP A 47 -9.92 27.59 18.21
CA ASP A 47 -9.08 28.69 17.72
C ASP A 47 -8.93 28.51 16.21
N SER A 48 -9.70 29.34 15.50
CA SER A 48 -9.75 29.44 14.04
C SER A 48 -8.44 30.02 13.53
N ASP A 49 -7.49 29.15 13.20
CA ASP A 49 -6.41 29.48 12.28
C ASP A 49 -6.84 29.05 10.88
N SER A 50 -6.94 30.01 9.96
CA SER A 50 -7.49 29.82 8.62
C SER A 50 -6.61 28.88 7.79
N ALA A 51 -6.89 27.58 7.85
CA ALA A 51 -6.27 26.58 7.00
C ALA A 51 -6.52 26.95 5.53
N GLN A 52 -5.47 27.41 4.83
CA GLN A 52 -5.54 27.65 3.39
C GLN A 52 -5.82 26.31 2.69
N THR A 53 -7.00 26.23 2.11
CA THR A 53 -7.52 25.04 1.45
C THR A 53 -6.93 24.99 0.04
N HIS A 54 -5.88 24.20 -0.18
CA HIS A 54 -5.40 23.92 -1.53
C HIS A 54 -6.34 22.91 -2.20
N GLU A 55 -7.41 23.42 -2.80
CA GLU A 55 -8.30 22.64 -3.64
C GLU A 55 -7.55 22.27 -4.93
N GLY A 56 -6.97 21.08 -4.94
CA GLY A 56 -6.21 20.53 -6.07
C GLY A 56 -7.01 19.43 -6.76
N VAL A 57 -7.13 19.52 -8.09
CA VAL A 57 -7.60 18.42 -8.92
C VAL A 57 -6.38 17.64 -9.42
N THR A 58 -6.28 16.37 -9.03
CA THR A 58 -5.23 15.46 -9.51
C THR A 58 -5.80 14.52 -10.56
N VAL A 59 -5.19 14.49 -11.74
CA VAL A 59 -5.51 13.49 -12.77
C VAL A 59 -4.87 12.16 -12.41
N VAL A 60 -5.66 11.08 -12.38
CA VAL A 60 -5.19 9.73 -12.07
C VAL A 60 -5.15 8.90 -13.34
N ASP A 61 -3.95 8.38 -13.66
CA ASP A 61 -3.70 7.57 -14.85
C ASP A 61 -4.10 6.09 -14.65
N ALA A 62 -4.29 5.39 -15.78
CA ALA A 62 -4.47 3.94 -15.78
C ALA A 62 -3.27 3.23 -15.15
N GLY A 63 -3.54 2.18 -14.37
CA GLY A 63 -2.52 1.45 -13.60
C GLY A 63 -2.29 2.02 -12.20
N THR A 64 -2.92 3.13 -11.84
CA THR A 64 -2.78 3.75 -10.52
C THR A 64 -3.75 3.14 -9.53
N TRP A 65 -3.26 2.90 -8.30
CA TRP A 65 -4.11 2.55 -7.16
C TRP A 65 -4.74 3.80 -6.57
N VAL A 66 -6.00 3.68 -6.18
CA VAL A 66 -6.72 4.70 -5.40
C VAL A 66 -7.23 4.05 -4.13
N SER A 67 -6.96 4.71 -3.02
CA SER A 67 -7.26 4.28 -1.66
C SER A 67 -6.61 2.96 -1.28
N GLU A 68 -5.40 2.66 -1.79
CA GLU A 68 -4.60 1.50 -1.34
C GLU A 68 -4.48 1.39 0.19
N PRO A 69 -4.31 2.49 0.96
CA PRO A 69 -4.23 2.42 2.41
C PRO A 69 -5.43 1.71 3.06
N ALA A 70 -6.63 1.84 2.48
CA ALA A 70 -7.85 1.19 2.98
C ALA A 70 -7.81 -0.34 2.90
N LEU A 71 -6.86 -0.93 2.17
CA LEU A 71 -6.61 -2.38 2.18
C LEU A 71 -5.81 -2.85 3.39
N TRP A 72 -4.95 -1.99 3.94
CA TRP A 72 -3.91 -2.39 4.88
C TRP A 72 -4.09 -1.81 6.28
N VAL A 73 -4.78 -0.67 6.40
CA VAL A 73 -4.98 0.05 7.66
C VAL A 73 -6.41 0.57 7.79
N GLU A 74 -6.82 0.96 8.99
CA GLU A 74 -8.05 1.74 9.16
C GLU A 74 -7.83 3.11 8.51
N TRP A 75 -8.59 3.40 7.46
CA TRP A 75 -8.37 4.55 6.60
C TRP A 75 -9.66 5.33 6.40
N THR A 76 -9.54 6.65 6.50
CA THR A 76 -10.60 7.61 6.12
C THR A 76 -10.18 8.24 4.81
N HIS A 77 -11.02 8.15 3.79
CA HIS A 77 -10.74 8.75 2.49
C HIS A 77 -10.48 10.24 2.63
N THR A 78 -9.45 10.72 1.94
CA THR A 78 -8.96 12.10 2.01
C THR A 78 -9.44 12.91 0.81
N GLY A 79 -10.48 12.46 0.13
CA GLY A 79 -10.93 13.09 -1.10
C GLY A 79 -11.94 12.29 -1.88
N ARG A 80 -12.35 12.88 -2.99
CA ARG A 80 -13.42 12.42 -3.85
C ARG A 80 -12.87 12.06 -5.21
N LEU A 81 -13.15 10.83 -5.65
CA LEU A 81 -12.82 10.35 -6.98
C LEU A 81 -14.01 10.59 -7.92
N GLU A 82 -13.78 11.33 -9.00
CA GLU A 82 -14.76 11.58 -10.05
C GLU A 82 -14.24 11.11 -11.40
N SER A 83 -15.12 10.56 -12.23
CA SER A 83 -14.77 10.19 -13.60
C SER A 83 -15.10 11.31 -14.55
N VAL A 84 -14.12 11.76 -15.33
CA VAL A 84 -14.31 12.80 -16.36
C VAL A 84 -14.85 12.19 -17.67
N GLY A 85 -14.67 10.89 -17.86
CA GLY A 85 -15.13 10.16 -19.05
C GLY A 85 -15.50 8.71 -18.78
N GLU A 86 -15.50 7.89 -19.83
CA GLU A 86 -15.75 6.45 -19.72
C GLU A 86 -14.53 5.76 -19.09
N THR A 87 -14.67 5.28 -17.86
CA THR A 87 -13.57 4.68 -17.10
C THR A 87 -13.97 3.29 -16.59
N ARG A 88 -13.02 2.36 -16.57
CA ARG A 88 -13.16 1.07 -15.91
C ARG A 88 -12.30 1.04 -14.66
N ILE A 89 -12.92 0.72 -13.53
CA ILE A 89 -12.25 0.55 -12.25
C ILE A 89 -12.44 -0.89 -11.77
N PHE A 90 -11.37 -1.46 -11.21
CA PHE A 90 -11.48 -2.68 -10.42
C PHE A 90 -11.58 -2.29 -8.94
N VAL A 91 -12.60 -2.80 -8.27
CA VAL A 91 -12.83 -2.51 -6.86
C VAL A 91 -12.47 -3.73 -6.03
N ILE A 92 -11.66 -3.53 -5.00
CA ILE A 92 -11.28 -4.55 -4.04
C ILE A 92 -11.93 -4.21 -2.70
N ASP A 93 -12.83 -5.10 -2.29
CA ASP A 93 -13.39 -5.14 -0.94
C ASP A 93 -12.34 -5.78 -0.01
N ALA A 94 -11.82 -5.00 0.94
CA ALA A 94 -10.75 -5.44 1.82
C ALA A 94 -11.16 -6.67 2.65
N GLU A 95 -12.38 -6.70 3.14
CA GLU A 95 -12.88 -7.81 3.97
C GLU A 95 -12.96 -9.12 3.15
N ARG A 96 -13.50 -9.05 1.94
CA ARG A 96 -13.55 -10.19 1.02
C ARG A 96 -12.17 -10.62 0.58
N MET A 97 -11.26 -9.67 0.33
CA MET A 97 -9.86 -9.98 0.01
C MET A 97 -9.21 -10.79 1.13
N PHE A 98 -9.32 -10.35 2.38
CA PHE A 98 -8.76 -11.10 3.51
C PHE A 98 -9.41 -12.46 3.73
N LYS A 99 -10.72 -12.58 3.50
CA LYS A 99 -11.42 -13.89 3.51
C LYS A 99 -10.93 -14.81 2.38
N ALA A 100 -10.56 -14.26 1.23
CA ALA A 100 -10.01 -15.01 0.10
C ALA A 100 -8.55 -15.42 0.27
N LEU A 101 -7.79 -14.80 1.20
CA LEU A 101 -6.41 -15.17 1.55
C LEU A 101 -6.36 -16.45 2.41
N LEU A 102 -6.92 -17.54 1.89
CA LEU A 102 -6.99 -18.85 2.56
C LEU A 102 -5.63 -19.55 2.66
N HIS A 103 -4.72 -19.28 1.71
CA HIS A 103 -3.41 -19.92 1.70
C HIS A 103 -2.51 -19.29 2.79
N PRO A 104 -2.00 -20.07 3.77
CA PRO A 104 -1.23 -19.53 4.89
C PRO A 104 -0.01 -18.71 4.45
N GLY A 105 0.66 -19.14 3.39
CA GLY A 105 1.82 -18.42 2.84
C GLY A 105 1.46 -17.07 2.22
N LEU A 106 0.27 -16.92 1.62
CA LEU A 106 -0.15 -15.63 1.06
C LEU A 106 -0.60 -14.70 2.19
N ARG A 107 -1.35 -15.23 3.16
CA ARG A 107 -1.75 -14.49 4.36
C ARG A 107 -0.54 -13.95 5.11
N ALA A 108 0.49 -14.76 5.32
CA ALA A 108 1.69 -14.31 6.03
C ALA A 108 2.45 -13.20 5.27
N VAL A 109 2.57 -13.31 3.94
CA VAL A 109 3.15 -12.25 3.11
C VAL A 109 2.31 -10.97 3.19
N ALA A 110 0.99 -11.08 3.06
CA ALA A 110 0.08 -9.93 3.16
C ALA A 110 0.16 -9.25 4.53
N THR A 111 0.20 -10.01 5.63
CA THR A 111 0.38 -9.47 6.99
C THR A 111 1.69 -8.72 7.14
N GLN A 112 2.78 -9.24 6.58
CA GLN A 112 4.09 -8.57 6.64
C GLN A 112 4.11 -7.31 5.78
N TYR A 113 3.50 -7.34 4.60
CA TYR A 113 3.35 -6.17 3.74
C TYR A 113 2.53 -5.08 4.45
N ALA A 114 1.36 -5.44 5.00
CA ALA A 114 0.49 -4.53 5.73
C ALA A 114 1.22 -3.88 6.93
N GLY A 115 2.02 -4.65 7.67
CA GLY A 115 2.82 -4.12 8.78
C GLY A 115 3.86 -3.08 8.34
N GLU A 116 4.55 -3.33 7.22
CA GLU A 116 5.52 -2.39 6.65
C GLU A 116 4.86 -1.18 5.97
N PHE A 117 3.68 -1.35 5.38
CA PHE A 117 2.86 -0.26 4.81
C PHE A 117 2.34 0.66 5.92
N HIS A 118 1.76 0.08 6.99
CA HIS A 118 1.26 0.83 8.14
C HIS A 118 2.34 1.73 8.77
N LYS A 119 3.58 1.22 8.92
CA LYS A 119 4.71 2.03 9.42
C LYS A 119 4.93 3.29 8.59
N ARG A 120 4.78 3.21 7.26
CA ARG A 120 4.95 4.35 6.36
C ARG A 120 3.81 5.34 6.47
N VAL A 121 2.56 4.84 6.54
CA VAL A 121 1.39 5.68 6.79
C VAL A 121 1.55 6.50 8.08
N VAL A 122 1.93 5.86 9.19
CA VAL A 122 2.04 6.57 10.49
C VAL A 122 3.26 7.48 10.60
N THR A 123 4.27 7.30 9.75
CA THR A 123 5.48 8.14 9.73
C THR A 123 5.44 9.23 8.66
N ALA A 124 4.51 9.16 7.72
CA ALA A 124 4.28 10.17 6.69
C ALA A 124 3.63 11.42 7.29
N LYS A 125 4.46 12.35 7.74
CA LYS A 125 4.03 13.66 8.24
C LYS A 125 5.13 14.73 8.06
N PRO A 126 4.74 16.01 7.91
CA PRO A 126 5.70 17.10 7.86
C PRO A 126 6.53 17.21 9.15
N PRO A 127 7.79 17.71 9.07
CA PRO A 127 8.46 18.23 7.87
C PRO A 127 9.18 17.15 7.03
N LEU A 128 9.18 15.89 7.47
CA LEU A 128 9.99 14.84 6.87
C LEU A 128 9.36 14.23 5.60
N ALA A 129 8.03 14.23 5.53
CA ALA A 129 7.25 13.76 4.38
C ALA A 129 5.93 14.55 4.26
N SER A 130 5.26 14.46 3.13
CA SER A 130 3.86 14.89 3.02
C SER A 130 2.95 13.98 3.87
N TYR A 131 1.77 14.47 4.22
CA TYR A 131 0.73 13.60 4.75
C TYR A 131 0.29 12.59 3.68
N PRO A 132 -0.09 11.35 4.05
CA PRO A 132 -0.60 10.37 3.11
C PRO A 132 -1.97 10.78 2.57
N SER A 133 -2.29 10.33 1.36
CA SER A 133 -3.57 10.56 0.68
C SER A 133 -4.12 9.25 0.09
N ASP A 134 -5.35 9.26 -0.45
CA ASP A 134 -5.85 8.09 -1.18
C ASP A 134 -5.00 7.73 -2.41
N ILE A 135 -4.25 8.67 -3.00
CA ILE A 135 -3.47 8.40 -4.22
C ILE A 135 -2.05 7.93 -3.87
N GLU A 136 -1.45 8.54 -2.86
CA GLU A 136 -0.03 8.32 -2.54
C GLU A 136 0.20 8.28 -1.04
N VAL A 137 0.96 7.27 -0.61
CA VAL A 137 1.61 7.23 0.70
C VAL A 137 3.12 7.38 0.50
N PRO A 138 3.75 8.42 1.06
CA PRO A 138 5.17 8.65 0.91
C PRO A 138 6.02 7.44 1.32
N HIS A 139 7.00 7.11 0.48
CA HIS A 139 7.94 6.00 0.67
C HIS A 139 7.28 4.60 0.75
N ALA A 140 6.04 4.45 0.30
CA ALA A 140 5.29 3.19 0.29
C ALA A 140 5.24 2.49 -1.06
N ASP A 141 6.26 2.70 -1.91
CA ASP A 141 6.36 1.92 -3.14
C ASP A 141 6.53 0.43 -2.82
N PHE A 142 5.97 -0.42 -3.69
CA PHE A 142 5.96 -1.87 -3.50
C PHE A 142 7.37 -2.43 -3.27
N CYS A 143 8.37 -1.98 -4.05
CA CYS A 143 9.74 -2.44 -3.93
C CYS A 143 10.35 -2.04 -2.57
N GLY A 144 10.15 -0.80 -2.16
CA GLY A 144 10.57 -0.27 -0.87
C GLY A 144 9.98 -1.07 0.29
N ILE A 145 8.69 -1.37 0.25
CA ILE A 145 8.01 -2.19 1.27
C ILE A 145 8.61 -3.59 1.32
N VAL A 146 8.71 -4.28 0.17
CA VAL A 146 9.27 -5.63 0.11
C VAL A 146 10.71 -5.66 0.62
N CYS A 147 11.53 -4.66 0.32
CA CYS A 147 12.89 -4.54 0.84
C CYS A 147 12.95 -4.45 2.37
N CYS A 148 11.93 -3.89 3.02
CA CYS A 148 11.83 -3.79 4.48
C CYS A 148 11.26 -5.05 5.16
N MET A 149 10.63 -5.96 4.42
CA MET A 149 10.09 -7.20 4.99
C MET A 149 11.19 -8.11 5.54
N ALA A 150 10.84 -8.98 6.49
CA ALA A 150 11.78 -9.95 7.03
C ALA A 150 12.34 -10.87 5.94
N HIS A 151 13.61 -11.27 6.09
CA HIS A 151 14.37 -12.01 5.08
C HIS A 151 13.63 -13.23 4.47
N PRO A 152 12.99 -14.11 5.25
CA PRO A 152 12.27 -15.26 4.69
C PRO A 152 11.19 -14.88 3.66
N TRP A 153 10.49 -13.76 3.87
CA TRP A 153 9.42 -13.30 2.99
C TRP A 153 9.97 -12.67 1.72
N ARG A 154 11.07 -11.92 1.81
CA ARG A 154 11.80 -11.42 0.62
C ARG A 154 12.28 -12.56 -0.26
N VAL A 155 12.83 -13.63 0.35
CA VAL A 155 13.21 -14.85 -0.36
C VAL A 155 12.02 -15.50 -1.03
N GLN A 156 10.88 -15.61 -0.33
CA GLN A 156 9.69 -16.25 -0.89
C GLN A 156 9.14 -15.48 -2.11
N ILE A 157 9.03 -14.14 -2.01
CA ILE A 157 8.63 -13.26 -3.12
C ILE A 157 9.62 -13.39 -4.28
N GLY A 158 10.92 -13.26 -3.99
CA GLY A 158 12.00 -13.37 -4.97
C GLY A 158 12.03 -14.70 -5.70
N MET A 159 11.85 -15.81 -4.99
CA MET A 159 11.81 -17.14 -5.58
C MET A 159 10.54 -17.36 -6.42
N HIS A 160 9.43 -16.72 -6.09
CA HIS A 160 8.23 -16.75 -6.93
C HIS A 160 8.43 -15.97 -8.23
N ALA A 161 8.98 -14.74 -8.14
CA ALA A 161 9.35 -13.93 -9.30
C ALA A 161 10.36 -14.64 -10.21
N PHE A 162 11.38 -15.26 -9.61
CA PHE A 162 12.40 -16.03 -10.31
C PHE A 162 11.82 -17.20 -11.11
N ARG A 163 10.86 -17.94 -10.52
CA ARG A 163 10.17 -19.04 -11.22
C ARG A 163 9.35 -18.53 -12.40
N LYS A 164 8.62 -17.42 -12.24
CA LYS A 164 7.87 -16.79 -13.34
C LYS A 164 8.79 -16.39 -14.48
N LEU A 165 9.90 -15.71 -14.18
CA LEU A 165 10.90 -15.30 -15.17
C LEU A 165 11.52 -16.52 -15.89
N ALA A 166 11.80 -17.59 -15.15
CA ALA A 166 12.32 -18.84 -15.72
C ALA A 166 11.32 -19.55 -16.63
N ALA A 167 10.02 -19.54 -16.28
CA ALA A 167 8.97 -20.12 -17.09
C ALA A 167 8.70 -19.32 -18.37
N ALA A 168 8.87 -17.99 -18.33
CA ALA A 168 8.71 -17.11 -19.47
C ALA A 168 9.89 -17.14 -20.47
N GLY A 169 10.89 -17.99 -20.26
CA GLY A 169 12.08 -18.04 -21.13
C GLY A 169 13.03 -16.85 -20.98
N GLY A 170 12.91 -16.05 -19.91
CA GLY A 170 13.71 -14.83 -19.69
C GLY A 170 15.21 -15.04 -19.49
N PHE A 171 15.69 -16.28 -19.54
CA PHE A 171 17.07 -16.70 -19.38
C PHE A 171 17.49 -17.45 -20.66
N GLY A 172 18.03 -16.76 -21.66
CA GLY A 172 18.38 -17.35 -22.97
C GLY A 172 19.32 -18.58 -22.92
N THR A 173 19.48 -19.28 -24.04
CA THR A 173 19.98 -20.68 -24.08
C THR A 173 21.47 -20.91 -23.82
N GLY A 174 22.33 -19.89 -23.71
CA GLY A 174 23.80 -20.08 -23.66
C GLY A 174 24.54 -19.50 -22.44
N ILE A 175 24.24 -18.25 -22.07
CA ILE A 175 24.94 -17.51 -21.00
C ILE A 175 24.16 -17.61 -19.66
N ALA A 176 22.94 -18.16 -19.69
CA ALA A 176 22.01 -17.98 -18.59
C ALA A 176 22.11 -19.00 -17.46
N ALA A 177 22.74 -20.17 -17.64
CA ALA A 177 22.77 -21.18 -16.57
C ALA A 177 23.58 -20.70 -15.33
N HIS A 178 24.73 -20.06 -15.57
CA HIS A 178 25.55 -19.50 -14.51
C HIS A 178 24.86 -18.28 -13.86
N MET A 179 24.34 -17.35 -14.67
CA MET A 179 23.62 -16.17 -14.17
C MET A 179 22.37 -16.55 -13.37
N LYS A 180 21.61 -17.56 -13.83
CA LYS A 180 20.42 -18.10 -13.16
C LYS A 180 20.78 -18.70 -11.80
N SER A 181 21.87 -19.48 -11.75
CA SER A 181 22.36 -20.06 -10.49
C SER A 181 22.85 -18.98 -9.53
N ARG A 182 23.59 -17.99 -10.03
CA ARG A 182 24.07 -16.85 -9.24
C ARG A 182 22.92 -16.02 -8.68
N LEU A 183 21.95 -15.61 -9.51
CA LEU A 183 20.78 -14.84 -9.07
C LEU A 183 19.95 -15.60 -8.04
N LYS A 184 19.71 -16.90 -8.27
CA LYS A 184 19.02 -17.75 -7.28
C LYS A 184 19.76 -17.74 -5.93
N HIS A 185 21.09 -17.86 -5.96
CA HIS A 185 21.91 -17.84 -4.76
C HIS A 185 21.91 -16.45 -4.08
N GLU A 186 21.96 -15.36 -4.84
CA GLU A 186 21.85 -13.99 -4.32
C GLU A 186 20.49 -13.74 -3.64
N ILE A 187 19.39 -14.23 -4.23
CA ILE A 187 18.04 -14.18 -3.62
C ILE A 187 18.02 -14.95 -2.29
N LEU A 188 18.46 -16.22 -2.30
CA LEU A 188 18.45 -17.07 -1.10
C LEU A 188 19.31 -16.50 0.04
N THR A 189 20.43 -15.87 -0.29
CA THR A 189 21.34 -15.24 0.69
C THR A 189 20.91 -13.82 1.09
N GLY A 190 19.87 -13.26 0.48
CA GLY A 190 19.38 -11.91 0.80
C GLY A 190 20.26 -10.79 0.27
N ARG A 191 21.18 -11.10 -0.65
CA ARG A 191 22.00 -10.11 -1.37
C ARG A 191 21.23 -9.40 -2.47
N SER A 192 20.13 -9.99 -2.92
CA SER A 192 19.24 -9.39 -3.92
C SER A 192 17.79 -9.74 -3.62
N VAL A 193 16.89 -8.86 -4.03
CA VAL A 193 15.44 -9.06 -3.99
C VAL A 193 14.94 -8.95 -5.43
N LEU A 194 14.25 -9.97 -5.90
CA LEU A 194 13.62 -9.97 -7.22
C LEU A 194 12.12 -9.77 -7.04
N VAL A 195 11.55 -8.83 -7.79
CA VAL A 195 10.11 -8.56 -7.79
C VAL A 195 9.60 -8.52 -9.23
N VAL A 196 8.31 -8.79 -9.43
CA VAL A 196 7.65 -8.61 -10.72
C VAL A 196 6.83 -7.33 -10.61
N SER A 197 7.21 -6.29 -11.34
CA SER A 197 6.37 -5.11 -11.57
C SER A 197 5.48 -5.40 -12.79
N GLY A 198 4.16 -5.26 -12.60
CA GLY A 198 3.15 -5.40 -13.65
C GLY A 198 2.90 -4.10 -14.38
#